data_AF-A0A2V6X8V9-F1
#
_entry.id   AF-A0A2V6X8V9-F1
#
_cell.length_a   1.000
_cell.length_b   1.000
_cell.length_c   1.000
_cell.angle_alpha   90.00
_cell.angle_beta   90.00
_cell.angle_gamma   90.00
#
_symmetry.space_group_name_H-M   'P 1'
#
loop_
_entity.id
_entity.type
_entity.pdbx_description
1 polymer ?
#
loop_
_entity_poly.entity_id
_entity_poly.type
_entity_poly.pdbx_seq_one_letter_code
_entity_poly.pdbx_strand_id
1 'polypeptide(L)'
;MAAVTPGPSNIMLTAAGANAGVLRGLPCLLGVMAGMGLMMFLVPLGLGSVVLQNPLVLKALHWGGAAVLLWLSWKIATSRRIESTPGGNPVGFVGAAVFQWINPKSWLVSASAAGTFLSAEGGSPIVQSAFLGGLFVAAALPSCFLWLAFGATVQRFLHDRHRRRVFNVAMGVLLALSIVIV
;
A
#
# COMPACT_ATOMS: atom_id res chain seq x y z
N MET A 1 -13.30 4.37 -9.32
CA MET A 1 -12.80 3.27 -10.18
C MET A 1 -11.44 2.69 -9.74
N ALA A 2 -10.56 3.44 -9.04
CA ALA A 2 -9.28 2.93 -8.55
C ALA A 2 -9.36 1.87 -7.42
N ALA A 3 -10.53 1.70 -6.79
CA ALA A 3 -10.76 0.71 -5.72
C ALA A 3 -10.91 -0.73 -6.24
N VAL A 4 -11.19 -0.91 -7.54
CA VAL A 4 -11.45 -2.22 -8.17
C VAL A 4 -10.23 -2.73 -8.95
N THR A 5 -9.31 -1.85 -9.38
CA THR A 5 -8.06 -2.28 -10.02
C THR A 5 -7.08 -2.80 -8.95
N PRO A 6 -6.49 -3.99 -9.10
CA PRO A 6 -5.53 -4.54 -8.15
C PRO A 6 -4.25 -3.69 -8.17
N GLY A 7 -4.23 -2.66 -7.33
CA GLY A 7 -3.07 -1.80 -7.14
C GLY A 7 -2.01 -2.46 -6.23
N PRO A 8 -0.79 -1.91 -6.18
CA PRO A 8 0.31 -2.44 -5.37
C PRO A 8 -0.06 -2.66 -3.90
N SER A 9 -0.74 -1.69 -3.28
CA SER A 9 -1.18 -1.79 -1.88
C SER A 9 -2.20 -2.91 -1.66
N ASN A 10 -3.11 -3.15 -2.61
CA ASN A 10 -4.12 -4.23 -2.52
C ASN A 10 -3.47 -5.59 -2.70
N ILE A 11 -2.56 -5.73 -3.68
CA ILE A 11 -1.76 -6.95 -3.91
C ILE A 11 -0.96 -7.29 -2.64
N MET A 12 -0.35 -6.29 -2.01
CA MET A 12 0.37 -6.46 -0.74
C MET A 12 -0.53 -6.96 0.40
N LEU A 13 -1.74 -6.39 0.55
CA LEU A 13 -2.71 -6.83 1.57
C LEU A 13 -3.23 -8.24 1.32
N THR A 14 -3.54 -8.58 0.07
CA THR A 14 -3.96 -9.93 -0.32
C THR A 14 -2.85 -10.94 -0.09
N ALA A 15 -1.60 -10.60 -0.43
CA ALA A 15 -0.45 -11.45 -0.15
C ALA A 15 -0.22 -11.61 1.36
N ALA A 16 -0.37 -10.56 2.16
CA ALA A 16 -0.28 -10.61 3.62
C ALA A 16 -1.37 -11.53 4.21
N GLY A 17 -2.61 -11.39 3.75
CA GLY A 17 -3.72 -12.25 4.15
C GLY A 17 -3.52 -13.71 3.76
N ALA A 18 -3.08 -13.98 2.52
CA ALA A 18 -2.87 -15.34 2.01
C ALA A 18 -1.70 -16.06 2.72
N ASN A 19 -0.66 -15.33 3.09
CA ASN A 19 0.50 -15.91 3.76
C ASN A 19 0.32 -16.05 5.27
N ALA A 20 -0.35 -15.09 5.92
CA ALA A 20 -0.33 -14.96 7.38
C ALA A 20 -1.72 -15.05 8.04
N GLY A 21 -2.79 -14.97 7.25
CA GLY A 21 -4.16 -14.80 7.74
C GLY A 21 -4.47 -13.37 8.18
N VAL A 22 -5.72 -13.11 8.56
CA VAL A 22 -6.19 -11.76 8.91
C VAL A 22 -5.41 -11.18 10.10
N LEU A 23 -5.33 -11.91 11.23
CA LEU A 23 -4.72 -11.41 12.47
C LEU A 23 -3.26 -10.97 12.28
N ARG A 24 -2.44 -11.77 11.59
CA ARG A 24 -1.04 -11.44 11.34
C ARG A 24 -0.84 -10.47 10.17
N GLY A 25 -1.87 -10.25 9.34
CA GLY A 25 -1.86 -9.25 8.28
C GLY A 25 -2.36 -7.86 8.70
N LEU A 26 -2.98 -7.74 9.89
CA LEU A 26 -3.42 -6.44 10.44
C LEU A 26 -2.31 -5.38 10.51
N PRO A 27 -1.08 -5.69 10.95
CA PRO A 27 -0.01 -4.69 10.93
C PRO A 27 0.25 -4.11 9.53
N CYS A 28 0.17 -4.93 8.48
CA CYS A 28 0.29 -4.47 7.09
C CYS A 28 -0.82 -3.48 6.75
N LEU A 29 -2.07 -3.81 7.08
CA LEU A 29 -3.23 -2.96 6.84
C LEU A 29 -3.12 -1.62 7.55
N LEU A 30 -2.78 -1.65 8.84
CA LEU A 30 -2.58 -0.44 9.63
C LEU A 30 -1.42 0.41 9.08
N GLY A 31 -0.36 -0.22 8.57
CA GLY A 31 0.75 0.48 7.93
C GLY A 31 0.31 1.20 6.66
N VAL A 32 -0.48 0.55 5.80
CA VAL A 32 -1.06 1.21 4.61
C VAL A 32 -1.93 2.40 5.00
N MET A 33 -2.80 2.24 6.02
CA MET A 33 -3.68 3.31 6.50
C MET A 33 -2.90 4.48 7.09
N ALA A 34 -1.93 4.21 7.95
CA ALA A 34 -1.11 5.25 8.58
C ALA A 34 -0.24 5.97 7.54
N GLY A 35 0.41 5.23 6.64
CA GLY A 35 1.24 5.83 5.59
C GLY A 35 0.45 6.74 4.66
N MET A 36 -0.68 6.26 4.15
CA MET A 36 -1.52 7.02 3.24
C MET A 36 -2.28 8.16 3.96
N GLY A 37 -2.77 7.94 5.17
CA GLY A 37 -3.39 8.97 5.99
C GLY A 37 -2.42 10.11 6.30
N LEU A 38 -1.16 9.80 6.58
CA LEU A 38 -0.12 10.80 6.78
C LEU A 38 0.23 11.56 5.50
N MET A 39 0.27 10.89 4.34
CA MET A 39 0.42 11.58 3.05
C MET A 39 -0.77 12.50 2.77
N MET A 40 -1.99 12.05 3.04
CA MET A 40 -3.21 12.86 2.92
C MET A 40 -3.24 14.06 3.87
N PHE A 41 -2.49 14.02 4.96
CA PHE A 41 -2.31 15.17 5.85
C PHE A 41 -1.20 16.11 5.35
N LEU A 42 -0.04 15.58 4.94
CA LEU A 42 1.14 16.39 4.64
C LEU A 42 1.14 16.97 3.22
N VAL A 43 0.63 16.25 2.23
CA VAL A 43 0.60 16.69 0.82
C VAL A 43 -0.19 17.98 0.64
N PRO A 44 -1.41 18.11 1.19
CA PRO A 44 -2.15 19.36 1.25
C PRO A 44 -1.41 20.56 1.85
N LEU A 45 -0.55 20.34 2.85
CA LEU A 45 0.19 21.40 3.54
C LEU A 45 1.37 21.96 2.72
N GLY A 46 1.45 21.63 1.43
CA GLY A 46 2.49 22.10 0.51
C GLY A 46 3.60 21.09 0.28
N LEU A 47 3.58 19.92 0.93
CA LEU A 47 4.56 18.86 0.61
C LEU A 47 4.36 18.38 -0.84
N GLY A 48 3.13 18.39 -1.34
CA GLY A 48 2.82 18.04 -2.74
C GLY A 48 3.50 18.95 -3.76
N SER A 49 3.50 20.26 -3.54
CA SER A 49 4.13 21.21 -4.48
C SER A 49 5.65 21.06 -4.48
N VAL A 50 6.27 20.90 -3.32
CA VAL A 50 7.74 20.69 -3.20
C VAL A 50 8.18 19.43 -3.95
N VAL A 51 7.40 18.35 -3.84
CA VAL A 51 7.73 17.05 -4.46
C VAL A 51 7.41 17.04 -5.96
N LEU A 52 6.26 17.55 -6.37
CA LEU A 52 5.82 17.52 -7.77
C LEU A 52 6.54 18.55 -8.66
N GLN A 53 7.04 19.65 -8.08
CA GLN A 53 7.79 20.67 -8.83
C GLN A 53 9.26 20.31 -9.02
N ASN A 54 9.76 19.26 -8.37
CA ASN A 54 11.18 18.89 -8.41
C ASN A 54 11.40 17.59 -9.21
N PRO A 55 11.88 17.68 -10.47
CA PRO A 55 12.06 16.51 -11.34
C PRO A 55 13.00 15.46 -10.77
N LEU A 56 13.98 15.86 -9.95
CA LEU A 56 14.90 14.93 -9.29
C LEU A 56 14.20 14.11 -8.22
N VAL A 57 13.30 14.73 -7.44
CA VAL A 57 12.51 14.02 -6.42
C VAL A 57 11.55 13.04 -7.08
N LEU A 58 10.89 13.44 -8.17
CA LEU A 58 10.05 12.54 -8.95
C LEU A 58 10.84 11.35 -9.52
N LYS A 59 12.04 11.58 -10.06
CA LYS A 59 12.93 10.50 -10.50
C LYS A 59 13.34 9.59 -9.34
N ALA A 60 13.70 10.15 -8.19
CA ALA A 60 14.07 9.37 -7.01
C ALA A 60 12.90 8.53 -6.48
N LEU A 61 11.69 9.08 -6.46
CA LEU A 61 10.47 8.35 -6.10
C LEU A 61 10.15 7.25 -7.11
N HIS A 62 10.34 7.50 -8.40
CA HIS A 62 10.11 6.49 -9.44
C HIS A 62 11.10 5.32 -9.30
N TRP A 63 12.40 5.59 -9.26
CA TRP A 63 13.43 4.55 -9.16
C TRP A 63 13.46 3.86 -7.79
N GLY A 64 13.29 4.62 -6.69
CA GLY A 64 13.15 4.07 -5.35
C GLY A 64 11.86 3.25 -5.20
N GLY A 65 10.78 3.73 -5.82
CA GLY A 65 9.51 3.05 -6.07
C GLY A 65 9.70 1.66 -6.62
N ALA A 66 10.31 1.61 -7.80
CA ALA A 66 10.63 0.38 -8.52
C ALA A 66 11.51 -0.56 -7.68
N ALA A 67 12.57 -0.06 -7.05
CA ALA A 67 13.48 -0.88 -6.25
C ALA A 67 12.77 -1.54 -5.07
N VAL A 68 11.94 -0.80 -4.32
CA VAL A 68 11.18 -1.34 -3.20
C VAL A 68 10.08 -2.29 -3.66
N LEU A 69 9.40 -1.99 -4.77
CA LEU A 69 8.40 -2.88 -5.36
C LEU A 69 9.02 -4.21 -5.83
N LEU A 70 10.20 -4.18 -6.45
CA LEU A 70 10.94 -5.38 -6.81
C LEU A 70 11.36 -6.17 -5.57
N TRP A 71 11.85 -5.49 -4.53
CA TRP A 71 12.20 -6.13 -3.27
C TRP A 71 10.97 -6.78 -2.59
N LEU A 72 9.83 -6.09 -2.56
CA LEU A 72 8.58 -6.62 -2.04
C LEU A 72 8.03 -7.78 -2.88
N SER A 73 8.09 -7.65 -4.20
CA SER A 73 7.70 -8.69 -5.17
C SER A 73 8.51 -9.96 -4.91
N TRP A 74 9.83 -9.82 -4.77
CA TRP A 74 10.73 -10.92 -4.43
C TRP A 74 10.37 -11.54 -3.07
N LYS A 75 10.13 -10.72 -2.05
CA LYS A 75 9.76 -11.18 -0.71
C LYS A 75 8.42 -11.93 -0.70
N ILE A 76 7.44 -11.49 -1.50
CA ILE A 76 6.16 -12.18 -1.67
C ILE A 76 6.37 -13.48 -2.45
N ALA A 77 7.09 -13.46 -3.57
CA ALA A 77 7.34 -14.64 -4.41
C ALA A 77 8.10 -15.75 -3.68
N THR A 78 8.98 -15.37 -2.75
CA THR A 78 9.81 -16.30 -1.96
C THR A 78 9.20 -16.65 -0.60
N SER A 79 8.03 -16.11 -0.24
CA SER A 79 7.44 -16.39 1.07
C SER A 79 7.07 -17.87 1.21
N ARG A 80 7.64 -18.52 2.23
CA ARG A 80 7.27 -19.88 2.65
C ARG A 80 6.23 -19.80 3.77
N ARG A 81 5.41 -20.84 3.91
CA ARG A 81 4.46 -20.94 5.03
C ARG A 81 5.25 -20.76 6.32
N ILE A 82 4.74 -19.90 7.22
CA ILE A 82 5.21 -19.79 8.61
C ILE A 82 4.75 -21.06 9.33
N GLU A 83 5.30 -22.21 8.97
CA GLU A 83 5.37 -23.36 9.85
C GLU A 83 6.52 -23.04 10.81
N SER A 84 6.14 -22.62 12.03
CA SER A 84 6.99 -22.67 13.23
C SER A 84 8.37 -21.98 13.19
N THR A 85 8.59 -20.95 12.35
CA THR A 85 9.78 -20.08 12.48
C THR A 85 9.38 -18.67 12.94
N PRO A 86 9.80 -18.20 14.13
CA PRO A 86 9.57 -16.83 14.58
C PRO A 86 10.48 -15.89 13.78
N GLY A 87 10.00 -15.35 12.67
CA GLY A 87 10.78 -14.37 11.88
C GLY A 87 10.44 -14.25 10.40
N GLY A 88 9.65 -15.18 9.83
CA GLY A 88 9.19 -15.08 8.44
C GLY A 88 8.08 -14.04 8.27
N ASN A 89 8.40 -12.76 8.50
CA ASN A 89 7.37 -11.74 8.62
C ASN A 89 6.78 -11.34 7.25
N PRO A 90 5.43 -11.35 7.12
CA PRO A 90 4.72 -10.58 6.10
C PRO A 90 5.19 -9.12 6.14
N VAL A 91 4.86 -8.32 5.11
CA VAL A 91 5.14 -6.89 5.18
C VAL A 91 4.49 -6.33 6.45
N GLY A 92 5.32 -5.85 7.38
CA GLY A 92 4.86 -5.33 8.67
C GLY A 92 4.36 -3.89 8.54
N PHE A 93 3.93 -3.31 9.67
CA PHE A 93 3.45 -1.93 9.73
C PHE A 93 4.41 -0.93 9.07
N VAL A 94 5.68 -0.91 9.49
CA VAL A 94 6.68 0.04 8.98
C VAL A 94 6.90 -0.14 7.48
N GLY A 95 7.05 -1.38 7.03
CA GLY A 95 7.25 -1.68 5.61
C GLY A 95 6.07 -1.22 4.75
N ALA A 96 4.84 -1.45 5.22
CA ALA A 96 3.62 -1.05 4.52
C ALA A 96 3.39 0.47 4.55
N ALA A 97 3.79 1.15 5.62
CA ALA A 97 3.72 2.60 5.75
C ALA A 97 4.73 3.27 4.81
N VAL A 98 6.01 2.91 4.90
CA VAL A 98 7.08 3.41 4.01
C VAL A 98 6.75 3.12 2.55
N PHE A 99 6.16 1.97 2.26
CA PHE A 99 5.71 1.63 0.92
C PHE A 99 4.74 2.66 0.33
N GLN A 100 3.84 3.25 1.12
CA GLN A 100 2.95 4.30 0.61
C GLN A 100 3.73 5.52 0.12
N TRP A 101 4.77 5.91 0.86
CA TRP A 101 5.61 7.07 0.53
C TRP A 101 6.48 6.88 -0.70
N ILE A 102 6.80 5.62 -1.00
CA ILE A 102 7.62 5.25 -2.15
C ILE A 102 6.75 4.93 -3.37
N ASN A 103 5.43 4.76 -3.18
CA ASN A 103 4.49 4.45 -4.24
C ASN A 103 4.05 5.73 -4.99
N PRO A 104 4.44 5.93 -6.26
CA PRO A 104 4.00 7.08 -7.07
C PRO A 104 2.47 7.19 -7.18
N LYS A 105 1.74 6.07 -7.17
CA LYS A 105 0.27 6.10 -7.16
C LYS A 105 -0.29 6.78 -5.91
N SER A 106 0.34 6.59 -4.75
CA SER A 106 -0.09 7.22 -3.50
C SER A 106 0.12 8.73 -3.55
N TRP A 107 1.22 9.20 -4.12
CA TRP A 107 1.46 10.63 -4.37
C TRP A 107 0.43 11.24 -5.30
N LEU A 108 0.11 10.58 -6.42
CA LEU A 108 -0.91 11.07 -7.36
C LEU A 108 -2.29 11.18 -6.70
N VAL A 109 -2.67 10.16 -5.92
CA VAL A 109 -3.95 10.14 -5.20
C VAL A 109 -4.01 11.25 -4.14
N SER A 110 -2.94 11.43 -3.35
CA SER A 110 -2.89 12.51 -2.35
C SER A 110 -2.86 13.91 -2.98
N ALA A 111 -2.15 14.09 -4.10
CA ALA A 111 -2.11 15.38 -4.80
C ALA A 111 -3.46 15.73 -5.44
N SER A 112 -4.14 14.76 -6.05
CA SER A 112 -5.49 14.95 -6.59
C SER A 112 -6.52 15.25 -5.49
N ALA A 113 -6.41 14.57 -4.36
CA ALA A 113 -7.25 14.85 -3.19
C ALA A 113 -6.99 16.26 -2.64
N ALA A 114 -5.72 16.67 -2.53
CA ALA A 114 -5.35 18.02 -2.10
C ALA A 114 -5.95 19.09 -3.01
N GLY A 115 -5.83 18.96 -4.34
CA GLY A 115 -6.40 19.91 -5.29
C GLY A 115 -7.93 20.00 -5.27
N THR A 116 -8.62 18.93 -4.85
CA THR A 116 -10.09 18.90 -4.75
C THR A 116 -10.61 19.40 -3.40
N PHE A 117 -9.91 19.12 -2.31
CA PHE A 117 -10.40 19.37 -0.94
C PHE A 117 -9.83 20.63 -0.27
N LEU A 118 -8.71 21.18 -0.73
CA LEU A 118 -8.19 22.43 -0.19
C LEU A 118 -8.86 23.62 -0.86
N SER A 119 -9.61 24.37 -0.07
CA SER A 119 -10.13 25.67 -0.47
C SER A 119 -9.46 26.76 0.34
N ALA A 120 -8.96 27.81 -0.34
CA ALA A 120 -8.36 28.97 0.30
C ALA A 120 -9.33 29.69 1.26
N GLU A 121 -10.64 29.54 1.03
CA GLU A 121 -11.72 30.12 1.84
C GLU A 121 -12.21 29.20 2.98
N GLY A 122 -11.73 27.95 3.04
CA GLY A 122 -12.26 26.90 3.94
C GLY A 122 -11.75 26.90 5.38
N GLY A 123 -11.10 27.98 5.84
CA GLY A 123 -10.47 28.05 7.16
C GLY A 123 -9.08 27.39 7.23
N SER A 124 -8.67 26.91 8.41
CA SER A 124 -7.30 26.43 8.64
C SER A 124 -6.91 25.24 7.75
N PRO A 125 -5.83 25.33 6.96
CA PRO A 125 -5.34 24.23 6.12
C PRO A 125 -5.03 22.95 6.91
N ILE A 126 -4.61 23.08 8.17
CA ILE A 126 -4.32 21.95 9.06
C ILE A 126 -5.60 21.16 9.36
N VAL A 127 -6.71 21.85 9.63
CA VAL A 127 -8.00 21.21 9.94
C VAL A 127 -8.57 20.52 8.70
N GLN A 128 -8.50 21.18 7.54
CA GLN A 128 -8.93 20.58 6.27
C GLN A 128 -8.11 19.32 5.94
N SER A 129 -6.79 19.37 6.14
CA SER A 129 -5.88 18.24 5.89
C SER A 129 -6.10 17.08 6.88
N ALA A 130 -6.36 17.40 8.15
CA ALA A 130 -6.69 16.39 9.16
C ALA A 130 -8.02 15.70 8.86
N PHE A 131 -9.03 16.48 8.44
CA PHE A 131 -10.33 15.94 8.03
C PHE A 131 -10.19 15.05 6.79
N LEU A 132 -9.43 15.48 5.78
CA LEU A 132 -9.16 14.69 4.58
C LEU A 132 -8.47 13.36 4.91
N GLY A 133 -7.42 13.39 5.75
CA GLY A 133 -6.74 12.18 6.20
C GLY A 133 -7.66 11.23 6.96
N GLY A 134 -8.48 11.76 7.88
CA GLY A 134 -9.46 10.99 8.64
C GLY A 134 -10.54 10.37 7.75
N LEU A 135 -11.12 11.14 6.84
CA LEU A 135 -12.13 10.68 5.88
C LEU A 135 -11.56 9.59 4.97
N PHE A 136 -10.34 9.77 4.48
CA PHE A 136 -9.65 8.76 3.67
C PHE A 136 -9.50 7.45 4.45
N VAL A 137 -8.98 7.49 5.68
CA VAL A 137 -8.81 6.30 6.51
C VAL A 137 -10.15 5.61 6.75
N ALA A 138 -11.19 6.37 7.10
CA ALA A 138 -12.53 5.83 7.34
C ALA A 138 -13.11 5.14 6.08
N ALA A 139 -12.93 5.73 4.89
CA ALA A 139 -13.41 5.18 3.64
C ALA A 139 -12.56 4.00 3.11
N ALA A 140 -11.25 4.04 3.33
CA ALA A 140 -10.31 3.04 2.80
C ALA A 140 -10.20 1.80 3.67
N LEU A 141 -10.46 1.91 4.99
CA LEU A 141 -10.36 0.81 5.93
C LEU A 141 -11.23 -0.41 5.56
N PRO A 142 -12.53 -0.27 5.23
CA PRO A 142 -13.37 -1.41 4.84
C PRO A 142 -12.86 -2.09 3.56
N SER A 143 -12.42 -1.31 2.57
CA SER A 143 -11.88 -1.84 1.32
C SER A 143 -10.57 -2.60 1.55
N CYS A 144 -9.65 -2.03 2.34
CA CYS A 144 -8.38 -2.68 2.68
C CYS A 144 -8.59 -3.96 3.50
N PHE A 145 -9.55 -3.93 4.43
CA PHE A 145 -9.93 -5.11 5.19
C PHE A 145 -10.50 -6.20 4.29
N LEU A 146 -11.32 -5.84 3.29
CA LEU A 146 -11.87 -6.78 2.32
C LEU A 146 -10.74 -7.47 1.53
N TRP A 147 -9.73 -6.73 1.05
CA TRP A 147 -8.58 -7.29 0.35
C TRP A 147 -7.72 -8.21 1.23
N LEU A 148 -7.55 -7.86 2.51
CA LEU A 148 -6.87 -8.69 3.49
C LEU A 148 -7.65 -9.98 3.78
N ALA A 149 -8.96 -9.87 4.01
CA ALA A 149 -9.86 -10.99 4.27
C ALA A 149 -9.98 -11.90 3.05
N PHE A 150 -10.00 -11.34 1.84
CA PHE A 150 -9.95 -12.09 0.60
C PHE A 150 -8.68 -12.94 0.52
N GLY A 151 -7.50 -12.35 0.77
CA GLY A 151 -6.25 -13.10 0.85
C GLY A 151 -6.30 -14.23 1.87
N ALA A 152 -6.79 -13.96 3.07
CA ALA A 152 -6.95 -14.96 4.13
C ALA A 152 -7.97 -16.06 3.79
N THR A 153 -8.96 -15.78 2.95
CA THR A 153 -9.91 -16.79 2.46
C THR A 153 -9.23 -17.68 1.42
N VAL A 154 -8.46 -17.10 0.50
CA VAL A 154 -7.64 -17.85 -0.47
C VAL A 154 -6.65 -18.77 0.24
N GLN A 155 -6.11 -18.38 1.40
CA GLN A 155 -5.24 -19.21 2.24
C GLN A 155 -5.84 -20.61 2.54
N ARG A 156 -7.17 -20.72 2.69
CA ARG A 156 -7.90 -21.97 2.94
C ARG A 156 -7.97 -22.91 1.74
N PHE A 157 -7.61 -22.45 0.55
CA PHE A 157 -7.51 -23.29 -0.65
C PHE A 157 -6.06 -23.64 -1.00
N LEU A 158 -5.11 -22.95 -0.36
CA LEU A 158 -3.68 -23.14 -0.53
C LEU A 158 -3.13 -24.14 0.49
N HIS A 159 -3.67 -25.37 0.57
CA HIS A 159 -3.17 -26.38 1.52
C HIS A 159 -1.83 -27.01 1.07
N ASP A 160 -1.60 -27.08 -0.25
CA ASP A 160 -0.41 -27.66 -0.85
C ASP A 160 0.74 -26.63 -0.99
N ARG A 161 1.97 -27.07 -0.71
CA ARG A 161 3.20 -26.28 -0.87
C ARG A 161 3.39 -25.83 -2.32
N HIS A 162 3.01 -26.65 -3.31
CA HIS A 162 3.12 -26.27 -4.73
C HIS A 162 2.14 -25.14 -5.10
N ARG A 163 0.85 -25.29 -4.75
CA ARG A 163 -0.18 -24.26 -5.01
C ARG A 163 0.14 -22.92 -4.35
N ARG A 164 0.68 -22.94 -3.12
CA ARG A 164 1.18 -21.74 -2.43
C ARG A 164 2.30 -21.05 -3.19
N ARG A 165 3.29 -21.81 -3.65
CA ARG A 165 4.43 -21.25 -4.38
C ARG A 165 3.98 -20.60 -5.69
N VAL A 166 3.08 -21.26 -6.43
CA VAL A 166 2.49 -20.69 -7.66
C VAL A 166 1.73 -19.40 -7.34
N PHE A 167 0.91 -19.37 -6.30
CA PHE A 167 0.19 -18.17 -5.88
C PHE A 167 1.12 -17.02 -5.49
N ASN A 168 2.14 -17.29 -4.67
CA ASN A 168 3.10 -16.31 -4.21
C ASN A 168 3.92 -15.74 -5.37
N VAL A 169 4.39 -16.60 -6.28
CA VAL A 169 5.08 -16.17 -7.50
C VAL A 169 4.16 -15.32 -8.37
N ALA A 170 2.90 -15.74 -8.58
CA ALA A 170 1.93 -14.95 -9.34
C ALA A 170 1.69 -13.56 -8.73
N MET A 171 1.51 -13.48 -7.42
CA MET A 171 1.34 -12.21 -6.71
C MET A 171 2.59 -11.32 -6.77
N GLY A 172 3.78 -11.92 -6.65
CA GLY A 172 5.05 -11.22 -6.84
C GLY A 172 5.18 -10.66 -8.26
N VAL A 173 4.89 -11.48 -9.27
CA VAL A 173 4.91 -11.05 -10.68
C VAL A 173 3.89 -9.93 -10.92
N LEU A 174 2.66 -10.04 -10.41
CA LEU A 174 1.67 -8.97 -10.50
C LEU A 174 2.15 -7.68 -9.83
N LEU A 175 2.81 -7.77 -8.68
CA LEU A 175 3.39 -6.60 -8.02
C LEU A 175 4.53 -5.99 -8.83
N ALA A 176 5.40 -6.80 -9.44
CA ALA A 176 6.48 -6.31 -10.30
C ALA A 176 5.94 -5.68 -11.60
N LEU A 177 4.94 -6.29 -12.23
CA LEU A 177 4.27 -5.74 -13.42
C LEU A 177 3.57 -4.41 -13.12
N SER A 178 3.11 -4.21 -11.89
CA SER A 178 2.52 -2.92 -11.51
C SER A 178 3.52 -1.75 -11.59
N ILE A 179 4.83 -2.02 -11.56
CA ILE A 179 5.88 -1.01 -11.77
C ILE A 179 5.82 -0.46 -13.19
N VAL A 180 5.55 -1.30 -14.19
CA VAL A 180 5.54 -0.93 -15.62
C VAL A 180 4.33 -0.06 -15.98
N ILE A 181 3.27 -0.12 -15.16
CA ILE A 181 2.00 0.57 -15.38
C ILE A 181 1.98 1.97 -14.75
N VAL A 182 2.96 2.30 -13.88
CA VAL A 182 3.04 3.59 -13.19
C VAL A 182 4.17 4.44 -13.76
#